data_AF-A0A329SDI8-F1
#
_entry.id   AF-A0A329SDI8-F1
#
_cell.length_a   1.000
_cell.length_b   1.000
_cell.length_c   1.000
_cell.angle_alpha   90.00
_cell.angle_beta   90.00
_cell.angle_gamma   90.00
#
_symmetry.space_group_name_H-M   'P 1'
#
loop_
_entity.id
_entity.type
_entity.pdbx_description
1 polymer ?
#
loop_
_entity_poly.entity_id
_entity_poly.type
_entity_poly.pdbx_seq_one_letter_code
_entity_poly.pdbx_strand_id
1 'polypeptide(L)'
;MSVVPRTVNAYAAFEPSDKIVPFQYESRPLGEDDVEVKISHCGICGSDIHHLDSGWKPTMYPCVFGHEIVGEVTIVGANVKHLVVGDRVGVGAQVWACLNRDPKRPCEECADGENAFCNRSVITYDAKYEDGSMAYGGYADYVRVDSNFAFKIPDNIPSASAAPLLCAGVTVFTPLKRYVKPGDHVGVIGIGGLGHLAIQFIRALGATPVAFS
;
A
#
# COMPACT_ATOMS: atom_id res chain seq x y z
N MET A 1 -20.51 13.89 -6.45
CA MET A 1 -19.05 13.70 -6.46
C MET A 1 -18.69 12.92 -7.71
N SER A 2 -17.67 13.32 -8.47
CA SER A 2 -17.45 12.81 -9.83
C SER A 2 -16.96 11.37 -9.83
N VAL A 3 -17.79 10.45 -10.32
CA VAL A 3 -17.43 9.06 -10.68
C VAL A 3 -16.59 8.99 -11.96
N VAL A 4 -16.43 10.12 -12.67
CA VAL A 4 -15.74 10.18 -13.95
C VAL A 4 -14.23 9.98 -13.74
N PRO A 5 -13.56 9.22 -14.62
CA PRO A 5 -12.10 9.25 -14.75
C PRO A 5 -11.53 10.67 -14.74
N ARG A 6 -10.31 10.81 -14.20
CA ARG A 6 -9.54 12.05 -14.26
C ARG A 6 -8.15 11.76 -14.81
N THR A 7 -7.58 12.76 -15.48
CA THR A 7 -6.17 12.75 -15.83
C THR A 7 -5.31 12.84 -14.56
N VAL A 8 -4.36 11.92 -14.44
CA VAL A 8 -3.38 11.85 -13.35
C VAL A 8 -1.99 11.98 -13.95
N ASN A 9 -1.16 12.87 -13.39
CA ASN A 9 0.26 12.92 -13.71
C ASN A 9 1.01 11.95 -12.79
N ALA A 10 1.98 11.24 -13.35
CA ALA A 10 2.76 10.23 -12.66
C ALA A 10 4.17 10.10 -13.25
N TYR A 11 4.97 9.27 -12.60
CA TYR A 11 6.26 8.80 -13.08
C TYR A 11 6.20 7.29 -13.30
N ALA A 12 6.57 6.84 -14.50
CA ALA A 12 6.47 5.43 -14.88
C ALA A 12 7.75 4.92 -15.53
N ALA A 13 8.00 3.62 -15.38
CA ALA A 13 8.90 2.88 -16.26
C ALA A 13 8.09 2.23 -17.39
N PHE A 14 8.73 2.09 -18.56
CA PHE A 14 8.14 1.48 -19.75
C PHE A 14 8.80 0.15 -20.13
N GLU A 15 9.93 -0.15 -19.51
CA GLU A 15 10.74 -1.34 -19.72
C GLU A 15 11.67 -1.55 -18.51
N PRO A 16 12.29 -2.74 -18.35
CA PRO A 16 13.27 -2.99 -17.31
C PRO A 16 14.52 -2.11 -17.47
N SER A 17 14.52 -0.94 -16.84
CA SER A 17 15.59 0.05 -16.92
C SER A 17 15.59 0.96 -15.70
N ASP A 18 16.66 1.73 -15.52
CA ASP A 18 16.77 2.78 -14.51
C ASP A 18 16.02 4.08 -14.89
N LYS A 19 15.35 4.11 -16.05
CA LYS A 19 14.64 5.29 -16.56
C LYS A 19 13.19 5.31 -16.10
N ILE A 20 12.89 6.23 -15.19
CA ILE A 20 11.53 6.59 -14.80
C ILE A 20 11.23 7.97 -15.38
N VAL A 21 10.17 8.07 -16.20
CA VAL A 21 9.84 9.28 -16.97
C VAL A 21 8.42 9.75 -16.67
N PRO A 22 8.11 11.06 -16.88
CA PRO A 22 6.75 11.56 -16.77
C PRO A 22 5.77 10.76 -17.63
N PHE A 23 4.62 10.44 -17.06
CA PHE A 23 3.54 9.68 -17.68
C PHE A 23 2.20 10.28 -17.25
N GLN A 24 1.21 10.23 -18.14
CA GLN A 24 -0.16 10.61 -17.84
C GLN A 24 -1.10 9.46 -18.17
N TYR A 25 -2.07 9.22 -17.29
CA TYR A 25 -3.11 8.24 -17.49
C TYR A 25 -4.46 8.74 -16.99
N GLU A 26 -5.53 8.11 -17.45
CA GLU A 26 -6.87 8.31 -16.92
C GLU A 26 -7.12 7.32 -15.77
N SER A 27 -7.47 7.83 -14.59
CA SER A 27 -7.83 6.99 -13.44
C SER A 27 -9.03 6.11 -13.76
N ARG A 28 -9.12 4.90 -13.19
CA ARG A 28 -10.38 4.13 -13.19
C ARG A 28 -11.54 4.96 -12.61
N PRO A 29 -12.80 4.71 -13.01
CA PRO A 29 -13.96 5.33 -12.37
C PRO A 29 -13.93 5.14 -10.84
N LEU A 30 -14.45 6.11 -10.09
CA LEU A 30 -14.61 5.95 -8.64
C LEU A 30 -15.80 5.04 -8.38
N GLY A 31 -15.56 3.87 -7.80
CA GLY A 31 -16.59 2.95 -7.34
C GLY A 31 -17.28 3.44 -6.07
N GLU A 32 -18.40 2.80 -5.72
CA GLU A 32 -19.21 3.22 -4.57
C GLU A 32 -18.53 3.01 -3.21
N ASP A 33 -17.59 2.06 -3.13
CA ASP A 33 -16.81 1.74 -1.93
C ASP A 33 -15.41 2.38 -1.94
N ASP A 34 -15.07 3.14 -2.97
CA ASP A 34 -13.75 3.71 -3.15
C ASP A 34 -13.57 5.08 -2.51
N VAL A 35 -12.31 5.43 -2.28
CA VAL A 35 -11.88 6.81 -2.02
C VAL A 35 -10.84 7.23 -3.07
N GLU A 36 -10.86 8.51 -3.41
CA GLU A 36 -9.75 9.16 -4.11
C GLU A 36 -8.88 9.88 -3.09
N VAL A 37 -7.57 9.66 -3.19
CA VAL A 37 -6.57 10.26 -2.32
C VAL A 37 -5.64 11.12 -3.16
N LYS A 38 -5.54 12.41 -2.82
CA LYS A 38 -4.49 13.30 -3.34
C LYS A 38 -3.19 12.99 -2.61
N ILE A 39 -2.21 12.51 -3.35
CA ILE A 39 -0.95 12.02 -2.79
C ILE A 39 -0.08 13.21 -2.41
N SER A 40 0.50 13.14 -1.22
CA SER A 40 1.46 14.13 -0.71
C SER A 40 2.85 13.55 -0.56
N HIS A 41 2.93 12.27 -0.20
CA HIS A 41 4.17 11.55 0.03
C HIS A 41 4.02 10.12 -0.47
N CYS A 42 5.07 9.57 -1.07
CA CYS A 42 5.21 8.15 -1.30
C CYS A 42 6.63 7.73 -0.94
N GLY A 43 6.77 6.70 -0.12
CA GLY A 43 8.07 6.08 0.16
C GLY A 43 8.59 5.25 -1.03
N ILE A 44 9.88 4.93 -0.98
CA ILE A 44 10.56 4.07 -1.95
C ILE A 44 10.92 2.76 -1.24
N CYS A 45 10.42 1.65 -1.74
CA CYS A 45 10.64 0.33 -1.19
C CYS A 45 11.57 -0.50 -2.09
N GLY A 46 12.29 -1.46 -1.53
CA GLY A 46 13.08 -2.42 -2.31
C GLY A 46 12.21 -3.23 -3.30
N SER A 47 10.92 -3.41 -2.97
CA SER A 47 9.94 -4.00 -3.88
C SER A 47 9.73 -3.18 -5.15
N ASP A 48 9.80 -1.85 -5.09
CA ASP A 48 9.67 -1.00 -6.28
C ASP A 48 10.80 -1.35 -7.28
N ILE A 49 12.01 -1.57 -6.77
CA ILE A 49 13.19 -1.95 -7.56
C ILE A 49 13.03 -3.35 -8.16
N HIS A 50 12.56 -4.33 -7.37
CA HIS A 50 12.35 -5.70 -7.85
C HIS A 50 11.26 -5.83 -8.93
N HIS A 51 10.30 -4.90 -8.96
CA HIS A 51 9.37 -4.79 -10.07
C HIS A 51 9.97 -3.98 -11.23
N LEU A 52 10.75 -2.93 -10.95
CA LEU A 52 11.44 -2.15 -11.99
C LEU A 52 12.37 -3.00 -12.86
N ASP A 53 13.08 -3.97 -12.29
CA ASP A 53 13.98 -4.84 -13.03
C ASP A 53 13.33 -6.17 -13.47
N SER A 54 12.05 -6.38 -13.16
CA SER A 54 11.34 -7.67 -13.34
C SER A 54 12.00 -8.86 -12.63
N GLY A 55 12.71 -8.60 -11.53
CA GLY A 55 13.49 -9.59 -10.78
C GLY A 55 12.66 -10.67 -10.08
N TRP A 56 11.39 -10.40 -9.77
CA TRP A 56 10.48 -11.40 -9.21
C TRP A 56 9.63 -12.12 -10.27
N LYS A 57 9.14 -11.37 -11.25
CA LYS A 57 8.35 -11.85 -12.38
C LYS A 57 8.37 -10.80 -13.48
N PRO A 58 7.93 -11.12 -14.71
CA PRO A 58 7.66 -10.09 -15.71
C PRO A 58 6.70 -9.01 -15.19
N THR A 59 7.14 -7.76 -15.23
CA THR A 59 6.35 -6.58 -14.83
C THR A 59 5.46 -6.11 -15.98
N MET A 60 4.24 -5.69 -15.67
CA MET A 60 3.32 -5.08 -16.62
C MET A 60 3.66 -3.60 -16.82
N TYR A 61 4.32 -3.30 -17.94
CA TYR A 61 4.65 -1.92 -18.34
C TYR A 61 3.55 -1.29 -19.22
N PRO A 62 3.36 0.05 -19.20
CA PRO A 62 4.03 1.00 -18.28
C PRO A 62 3.58 0.80 -16.83
N CYS A 63 4.51 0.92 -15.89
CA CYS A 63 4.26 0.72 -14.46
C CYS A 63 4.56 2.00 -13.68
N VAL A 64 3.59 2.45 -12.89
CA VAL A 64 3.76 3.50 -11.88
C VAL A 64 3.93 2.80 -10.54
N PHE A 65 5.14 2.82 -9.98
CA PHE A 65 5.45 2.14 -8.72
C PHE A 65 5.02 2.97 -7.49
N GLY A 66 5.43 2.51 -6.30
CA GLY A 66 5.17 3.15 -5.04
C GLY A 66 3.94 2.57 -4.33
N HIS A 67 4.13 2.08 -3.13
CA HIS A 67 3.06 1.51 -2.30
C HIS A 67 3.14 1.92 -0.82
N GLU A 68 3.81 3.03 -0.56
CA GLU A 68 4.00 3.62 0.77
C GLU A 68 3.36 5.02 0.76
N ILE A 69 2.06 5.08 0.46
CA ILE A 69 1.37 6.31 0.04
C ILE A 69 0.76 7.02 1.24
N VAL A 70 0.96 8.33 1.37
CA VAL A 70 0.22 9.18 2.31
C VAL A 70 -0.39 10.39 1.58
N GLY A 71 -1.64 10.68 1.87
CA GLY A 71 -2.37 11.77 1.24
C GLY A 71 -3.64 12.17 1.96
N GLU A 72 -4.44 12.98 1.28
CA GLU A 72 -5.72 13.48 1.77
C GLU A 72 -6.85 12.96 0.89
N VAL A 73 -7.94 12.50 1.50
CA VAL A 73 -9.14 12.06 0.79
C VAL A 73 -9.80 13.27 0.10
N THR A 74 -9.93 13.21 -1.22
CA THR A 74 -10.57 14.27 -2.04
C THR A 74 -11.97 13.90 -2.50
N ILE A 75 -12.26 12.61 -2.65
CA ILE A 75 -13.58 12.11 -3.06
C ILE A 75 -13.88 10.81 -2.31
N VAL A 76 -15.15 10.64 -1.90
CA VAL A 76 -15.64 9.41 -1.26
C VAL A 76 -16.79 8.81 -2.08
N GLY A 77 -16.79 7.49 -2.22
CA GLY A 77 -17.88 6.72 -2.79
C GLY A 77 -19.12 6.72 -1.89
N ALA A 78 -20.29 6.43 -2.46
CA ALA A 78 -21.58 6.52 -1.78
C ALA A 78 -21.73 5.58 -0.56
N ASN A 79 -21.05 4.43 -0.60
CA ASN A 79 -21.11 3.40 0.43
C ASN A 79 -20.06 3.60 1.53
N VAL A 80 -19.07 4.47 1.31
CA VAL A 80 -18.03 4.78 2.31
C VAL A 80 -18.62 5.56 3.48
N LYS A 81 -18.47 5.03 4.70
CA LYS A 81 -19.01 5.64 5.94
C LYS A 81 -17.94 6.03 6.97
N HIS A 82 -16.75 5.44 6.91
CA HIS A 82 -15.68 5.62 7.90
C HIS A 82 -14.61 6.64 7.51
N LEU A 83 -14.62 7.09 6.25
CA LEU A 83 -13.74 8.13 5.72
C LEU A 83 -14.57 9.28 5.16
N VAL A 84 -14.07 10.50 5.30
CA VAL A 84 -14.65 11.73 4.76
C VAL A 84 -13.59 12.54 4.00
N VAL A 85 -14.05 13.43 3.13
CA VAL A 85 -13.16 14.38 2.44
C VAL A 85 -12.37 15.20 3.47
N GLY A 86 -11.07 15.35 3.26
CA GLY A 86 -10.13 16.00 4.17
C GLY A 86 -9.45 15.06 5.17
N ASP A 87 -9.86 13.79 5.27
CA ASP A 87 -9.14 12.82 6.11
C ASP A 87 -7.72 12.57 5.57
N ARG A 88 -6.72 12.61 6.45
CA ARG A 88 -5.35 12.19 6.13
C ARG A 88 -5.24 10.67 6.24
N VAL A 89 -4.93 10.01 5.12
CA VAL A 89 -4.91 8.54 5.01
C VAL A 89 -3.60 8.03 4.42
N GLY A 90 -3.28 6.78 4.73
CA GLY A 90 -2.22 6.00 4.13
C GLY A 90 -2.77 4.82 3.33
N VAL A 91 -2.10 4.46 2.24
CA VAL A 91 -2.40 3.28 1.41
C VAL A 91 -1.13 2.44 1.28
N GLY A 92 -1.24 1.14 1.60
CA GLY A 92 -0.12 0.19 1.60
C GLY A 92 0.05 -0.57 0.28
N ALA A 93 0.59 -1.79 0.36
CA ALA A 93 0.89 -2.68 -0.78
C ALA A 93 -0.33 -3.37 -1.43
N GLN A 94 -1.52 -3.15 -0.89
CA GLN A 94 -2.78 -3.69 -1.40
C GLN A 94 -3.84 -2.61 -1.45
N VAL A 95 -4.61 -2.56 -2.53
CA VAL A 95 -5.63 -1.52 -2.78
C VAL A 95 -7.05 -2.08 -2.93
N TRP A 96 -7.16 -3.41 -2.98
CA TRP A 96 -8.45 -4.12 -3.06
C TRP A 96 -8.33 -5.57 -2.58
N ALA A 97 -9.45 -6.11 -2.08
CA ALA A 97 -9.71 -7.54 -1.95
C ALA A 97 -11.19 -7.79 -2.16
N CYS A 98 -11.57 -9.07 -2.31
CA CYS A 98 -12.98 -9.42 -2.43
C CYS A 98 -13.79 -9.15 -1.16
N LEU A 99 -13.13 -9.08 0.01
CA LEU A 99 -13.72 -8.81 1.32
C LEU A 99 -14.92 -9.70 1.64
N ASN A 100 -14.95 -10.90 1.05
CA ASN A 100 -16.06 -11.84 1.10
C ASN A 100 -17.44 -11.22 0.73
N ARG A 101 -17.46 -10.21 -0.14
CA ARG A 101 -18.69 -9.46 -0.54
C ARG A 101 -19.60 -10.25 -1.47
N ASP A 102 -19.04 -11.13 -2.31
CA ASP A 102 -19.82 -11.95 -3.25
C ASP A 102 -20.18 -13.31 -2.62
N PRO A 103 -21.44 -13.55 -2.22
CA PRO A 103 -21.85 -14.82 -1.62
C PRO A 103 -21.76 -16.01 -2.58
N LYS A 104 -21.66 -15.78 -3.90
CA LYS A 104 -21.48 -16.84 -4.90
C LYS A 104 -20.02 -17.27 -5.04
N ARG A 105 -19.09 -16.47 -4.54
CA ARG A 105 -17.64 -16.71 -4.57
C ARG A 105 -17.07 -16.52 -3.16
N PRO A 106 -17.42 -17.39 -2.19
CA PRO A 106 -16.91 -17.25 -0.83
C PRO A 106 -15.37 -17.23 -0.80
N CYS A 107 -14.80 -16.52 0.17
CA CYS A 107 -13.35 -16.48 0.42
C CYS A 107 -13.13 -16.61 1.92
N GLU A 108 -12.50 -17.71 2.32
CA GLU A 108 -12.23 -18.07 3.71
C GLU A 108 -11.28 -17.06 4.34
N GLU A 109 -10.22 -16.67 3.64
CA GLU A 109 -9.23 -15.71 4.13
C GLU A 109 -9.88 -14.35 4.44
N CYS A 110 -10.74 -13.85 3.54
CA CYS A 110 -11.44 -12.59 3.81
C CYS A 110 -12.50 -12.71 4.90
N ALA A 111 -13.14 -13.88 5.04
CA ALA A 111 -14.11 -14.13 6.11
C ALA A 111 -13.44 -14.12 7.50
N ASP A 112 -12.19 -14.56 7.57
CA ASP A 112 -11.37 -14.60 8.79
C ASP A 112 -10.61 -13.29 9.07
N GLY A 113 -10.84 -12.24 8.25
CA GLY A 113 -10.15 -10.95 8.38
C GLY A 113 -8.73 -10.92 7.84
N GLU A 114 -8.30 -12.01 7.20
CA GLU A 114 -6.97 -12.26 6.63
C GLU A 114 -6.91 -11.77 5.16
N ASN A 115 -7.40 -10.55 4.92
CA ASN A 115 -7.57 -9.96 3.59
C ASN A 115 -6.26 -9.85 2.78
N ALA A 116 -5.12 -9.81 3.48
CA ALA A 116 -3.78 -9.81 2.89
C ALA A 116 -3.45 -11.11 2.13
N PHE A 117 -4.14 -12.21 2.44
CA PHE A 117 -3.97 -13.51 1.80
C PHE A 117 -5.07 -13.81 0.77
N CYS A 118 -5.94 -12.84 0.47
CA CYS A 118 -6.98 -13.00 -0.53
C CYS A 118 -6.36 -13.29 -1.91
N ASN A 119 -6.71 -14.44 -2.50
CA ASN A 119 -6.27 -14.84 -3.84
C ASN A 119 -6.85 -13.99 -4.99
N ARG A 120 -7.76 -13.06 -4.68
CA ARG A 120 -8.33 -12.08 -5.60
C ARG A 120 -7.88 -10.66 -5.30
N SER A 121 -6.92 -10.47 -4.39
CA SER A 121 -6.43 -9.13 -4.05
C SER A 121 -5.82 -8.42 -5.26
N VAL A 122 -5.88 -7.09 -5.23
CA VAL A 122 -5.16 -6.23 -6.17
C VAL A 122 -4.07 -5.51 -5.40
N ILE A 123 -2.82 -5.77 -5.76
CA ILE A 123 -1.67 -5.02 -5.24
C ILE A 123 -1.61 -3.63 -5.86
N THR A 124 -0.93 -2.70 -5.18
CA THR A 124 -1.01 -1.25 -5.47
C THR A 124 -0.51 -0.85 -6.87
N TYR A 125 0.36 -1.64 -7.47
CA TYR A 125 0.83 -1.48 -8.84
C TYR A 125 1.16 -2.85 -9.45
N ASP A 126 1.41 -2.93 -10.77
CA ASP A 126 1.71 -4.19 -11.46
C ASP A 126 0.63 -5.27 -11.23
N ALA A 127 -0.63 -4.84 -11.16
CA ALA A 127 -1.82 -5.67 -11.07
C ALA A 127 -2.99 -5.08 -11.84
N LYS A 128 -3.97 -5.91 -12.16
CA LYS A 128 -5.23 -5.50 -12.77
C LYS A 128 -6.39 -5.77 -11.82
N TYR A 129 -7.37 -4.86 -11.84
CA TYR A 129 -8.67 -5.10 -11.25
C TYR A 129 -9.47 -6.09 -12.11
N GLU A 130 -10.57 -6.65 -11.56
CA GLU A 130 -11.44 -7.59 -12.30
C GLU A 130 -12.07 -6.96 -13.55
N ASP A 131 -12.26 -5.64 -13.57
CA ASP A 131 -12.75 -4.88 -14.73
C ASP A 131 -11.68 -4.66 -15.82
N GLY A 132 -10.44 -5.12 -15.59
CA GLY A 132 -9.31 -4.99 -16.50
C GLY A 132 -8.53 -3.69 -16.37
N SER A 133 -8.98 -2.75 -15.54
CA SER A 133 -8.23 -1.51 -15.26
C SER A 133 -6.90 -1.80 -14.56
N MET A 134 -5.89 -0.99 -14.86
CA MET A 134 -4.56 -1.15 -14.27
C MET A 134 -4.50 -0.49 -12.88
N ALA A 135 -3.86 -1.16 -11.93
CA ALA A 135 -3.43 -0.53 -10.69
C ALA A 135 -2.15 0.27 -10.92
N TYR A 136 -2.22 1.57 -10.63
CA TYR A 136 -1.08 2.49 -10.67
C TYR A 136 -0.78 2.97 -9.26
N GLY A 137 0.50 2.93 -8.89
CA GLY A 137 0.98 3.19 -7.55
C GLY A 137 1.13 4.67 -7.20
N GLY A 138 1.92 4.90 -6.16
CA GLY A 138 2.03 6.15 -5.43
C GLY A 138 2.90 7.23 -6.05
N TYR A 139 3.67 6.93 -7.10
CA TYR A 139 4.48 7.92 -7.81
C TYR A 139 3.62 8.76 -8.77
N ALA A 140 2.51 9.28 -8.26
CA ALA A 140 1.43 9.94 -8.98
C ALA A 140 0.80 11.06 -8.14
N ASP A 141 0.00 11.93 -8.77
CA ASP A 141 -0.74 12.99 -8.07
C ASP A 141 -1.91 12.45 -7.24
N TYR A 142 -2.57 11.37 -7.71
CA TYR A 142 -3.78 10.80 -7.10
C TYR A 142 -3.81 9.28 -7.21
N VAL A 143 -4.44 8.61 -6.25
CA VAL A 143 -4.79 7.19 -6.32
C VAL A 143 -6.26 6.97 -5.94
N ARG A 144 -6.92 5.99 -6.58
CA ARG A 144 -8.28 5.54 -6.24
C ARG A 144 -8.23 4.10 -5.74
N VAL A 145 -8.67 3.87 -4.51
CA VAL A 145 -8.57 2.57 -3.82
C VAL A 145 -9.87 2.26 -3.09
N ASP A 146 -10.10 0.99 -2.79
CA ASP A 146 -11.21 0.61 -1.91
C ASP A 146 -10.95 1.19 -0.52
N SER A 147 -11.98 1.81 0.08
CA SER A 147 -11.88 2.52 1.35
C SER A 147 -11.42 1.66 2.54
N ASN A 148 -11.49 0.33 2.45
CA ASN A 148 -10.95 -0.59 3.46
C ASN A 148 -9.41 -0.70 3.43
N PHE A 149 -8.78 -0.17 2.38
CA PHE A 149 -7.33 -0.16 2.17
C PHE A 149 -6.71 1.24 2.29
N ALA A 150 -7.52 2.22 2.74
CA ALA A 150 -7.08 3.56 3.10
C ALA A 150 -7.22 3.75 4.62
N PHE A 151 -6.09 3.88 5.31
CA PHE A 151 -6.02 3.89 6.78
C PHE A 151 -5.76 5.31 7.30
N LYS A 152 -6.56 5.81 8.25
CA LYS A 152 -6.31 7.12 8.86
C LYS A 152 -4.93 7.17 9.52
N ILE A 153 -4.16 8.22 9.25
CA ILE A 153 -2.85 8.43 9.86
C ILE A 153 -3.01 9.30 11.13
N PRO A 154 -2.50 8.87 12.30
CA PRO A 154 -2.53 9.66 13.53
C PRO A 154 -1.81 11.01 13.38
N ASP A 155 -2.42 12.11 13.85
CA ASP A 155 -1.93 13.50 13.73
C ASP A 155 -0.53 13.75 14.28
N ASN A 156 -0.10 12.95 15.25
CA ASN A 156 1.23 13.05 15.84
C ASN A 156 2.33 12.34 15.02
N ILE A 157 2.01 11.71 13.89
CA ILE A 157 2.97 11.06 13.01
C ILE A 157 3.09 11.87 11.70
N PRO A 158 4.26 12.49 11.44
CA PRO A 158 4.50 13.20 10.18
C PRO A 158 4.35 12.28 8.95
N SER A 159 3.80 12.79 7.85
CA SER A 159 3.54 12.00 6.64
C SER A 159 4.78 11.27 6.09
N ALA A 160 5.94 11.94 6.10
CA ALA A 160 7.20 11.34 5.66
C ALA A 160 7.64 10.15 6.53
N SER A 161 7.29 10.15 7.82
CA SER A 161 7.54 9.03 8.73
C SER A 161 6.45 7.97 8.65
N ALA A 162 5.22 8.35 8.34
CA ALA A 162 4.09 7.42 8.21
C ALA A 162 4.16 6.57 6.94
N ALA A 163 4.63 7.13 5.82
CA ALA A 163 4.68 6.44 4.52
C ALA A 163 5.38 5.07 4.60
N PRO A 164 6.64 4.96 5.10
CA PRO A 164 7.32 3.66 5.20
C PRO A 164 6.65 2.65 6.14
N LEU A 165 5.78 3.10 7.04
CA LEU A 165 5.06 2.20 7.95
C LEU A 165 4.01 1.36 7.22
N LEU A 166 3.53 1.82 6.06
CA LEU A 166 2.48 1.19 5.26
C LEU A 166 2.96 -0.03 4.47
N CYS A 167 4.28 -0.23 4.36
CA CYS A 167 4.87 -1.47 3.87
C CYS A 167 5.90 -2.01 4.85
N ALA A 168 7.09 -1.39 4.95
CA ALA A 168 8.16 -1.91 5.79
C ALA A 168 7.73 -2.05 7.26
N GLY A 169 6.99 -1.06 7.79
CA GLY A 169 6.53 -1.08 9.18
C GLY A 169 5.57 -2.21 9.49
N VAL A 170 4.45 -2.31 8.76
CA VAL A 170 3.46 -3.38 8.98
C VAL A 170 4.05 -4.78 8.72
N THR A 171 4.98 -4.90 7.77
CA THR A 171 5.65 -6.17 7.44
C THR A 171 6.42 -6.72 8.62
N VAL A 172 7.19 -5.88 9.33
CA VAL A 172 7.92 -6.33 10.52
C VAL A 172 7.05 -6.34 11.77
N PHE A 173 6.09 -5.41 11.88
CA PHE A 173 5.24 -5.31 13.06
C PHE A 173 4.31 -6.51 13.22
N THR A 174 3.71 -7.01 12.15
CA THR A 174 2.76 -8.13 12.19
C THR A 174 3.32 -9.38 12.88
N PRO A 175 4.46 -9.96 12.44
CA PRO A 175 5.05 -11.12 13.12
C PRO A 175 5.56 -10.77 14.53
N LEU A 176 6.16 -9.58 14.72
CA LEU A 176 6.62 -9.16 16.05
C LEU A 176 5.46 -9.10 17.05
N LYS A 177 4.34 -8.50 16.67
CA LYS A 177 3.15 -8.39 17.52
C LYS A 177 2.54 -9.76 17.86
N ARG A 178 2.64 -10.71 16.95
CA ARG A 178 2.09 -12.07 17.13
C ARG A 178 2.95 -12.96 18.00
N TYR A 179 4.28 -12.83 17.93
CA TYR A 179 5.20 -13.82 18.48
C TYR A 179 6.15 -13.29 19.57
N VAL A 180 6.44 -11.99 19.60
CA VAL A 180 7.39 -11.41 20.55
C VAL A 180 6.70 -10.98 21.85
N LYS A 181 7.34 -11.29 22.97
CA LYS A 181 6.93 -10.91 24.32
C LYS A 181 7.97 -10.00 24.96
N PRO A 182 7.57 -9.15 25.92
CA PRO A 182 8.52 -8.39 26.72
C PRO A 182 9.56 -9.31 27.36
N GLY A 183 10.84 -8.92 27.30
CA GLY A 183 11.97 -9.70 27.79
C GLY A 183 12.64 -10.62 26.76
N ASP A 184 12.01 -10.87 25.60
CA ASP A 184 12.61 -11.69 24.56
C ASP A 184 13.89 -11.06 23.98
N HIS A 185 14.81 -11.90 23.51
CA HIS A 185 15.96 -11.48 22.69
C HIS A 185 15.67 -11.85 21.23
N VAL A 186 15.60 -10.85 20.36
CA VAL A 186 15.13 -11.01 18.98
C VAL A 186 16.25 -10.65 18.01
N GLY A 187 16.66 -11.61 17.17
CA GLY A 187 17.64 -11.39 16.12
C GLY A 187 17.06 -10.65 14.92
N VAL A 188 17.74 -9.62 14.44
CA VAL A 188 17.43 -8.89 13.20
C VAL A 188 18.61 -9.04 12.23
N ILE A 189 18.40 -9.76 11.14
CA ILE A 189 19.44 -10.00 10.11
C ILE A 189 19.21 -9.02 8.96
N GLY A 190 20.17 -8.13 8.73
CA GLY A 190 20.12 -7.04 7.76
C GLY A 190 19.49 -5.77 8.33
N ILE A 191 20.22 -4.65 8.29
CA ILE A 191 19.78 -3.34 8.81
C ILE A 191 19.48 -2.38 7.65
N GLY A 192 18.48 -2.72 6.84
CA GLY A 192 17.93 -1.88 5.78
C GLY A 192 16.61 -1.19 6.18
N GLY A 193 15.73 -0.96 5.20
CA GLY A 193 14.40 -0.36 5.41
C GLY A 193 13.52 -1.12 6.41
N LEU A 194 13.42 -2.45 6.29
CA LEU A 194 12.65 -3.25 7.25
C LEU A 194 13.39 -3.42 8.59
N GLY A 195 14.68 -3.72 8.53
CA GLY A 195 15.49 -4.03 9.72
C GLY A 195 15.55 -2.88 10.73
N HIS A 196 15.72 -1.64 10.28
CA HIS A 196 15.77 -0.50 11.21
C HIS A 196 14.42 -0.23 11.90
N LEU A 197 13.28 -0.51 11.24
CA LEU A 197 11.95 -0.44 11.87
C LEU A 197 11.73 -1.62 12.84
N ALA A 198 12.18 -2.83 12.48
CA ALA A 198 12.09 -3.99 13.36
C ALA A 198 12.80 -3.73 14.69
N ILE A 199 14.02 -3.18 14.66
CA ILE A 199 14.79 -2.81 15.87
C ILE A 199 13.99 -1.86 16.76
N GLN A 200 13.37 -0.83 16.17
CA GLN A 200 12.55 0.14 16.91
C GLN A 200 11.31 -0.51 17.54
N PHE A 201 10.59 -1.34 16.79
CA PHE A 201 9.41 -2.04 17.32
C PHE A 201 9.75 -3.07 18.39
N ILE A 202 10.84 -3.84 18.23
CA ILE A 202 11.30 -4.80 19.25
C ILE A 202 11.55 -4.07 20.57
N ARG A 203 12.25 -2.93 20.53
CA ARG A 203 12.47 -2.09 21.72
C ARG A 203 11.16 -1.60 22.33
N ALA A 204 10.25 -1.09 21.49
CA ALA A 204 8.95 -0.58 21.94
C ALA A 204 8.04 -1.67 22.55
N LEU A 205 8.20 -2.92 22.12
CA LEU A 205 7.51 -4.09 22.69
C LEU A 205 8.15 -4.62 23.98
N GLY A 206 9.21 -3.98 24.48
CA GLY A 206 9.90 -4.38 25.71
C GLY A 206 10.86 -5.56 25.53
N ALA A 207 11.28 -5.85 24.30
CA ALA A 207 12.26 -6.89 23.98
C ALA A 207 13.63 -6.29 23.62
N THR A 208 14.65 -7.14 23.56
CA THR A 208 16.04 -6.76 23.23
C THR A 208 16.37 -7.16 21.80
N PRO A 209 16.55 -6.21 20.86
CA PRO A 209 17.02 -6.53 19.52
C PRO A 209 18.52 -6.87 19.55
N VAL A 210 18.89 -7.88 18.78
CA VAL A 210 20.28 -8.26 18.47
C VAL A 210 20.45 -8.14 16.97
N ALA A 211 21.28 -7.21 16.51
CA ALA A 211 21.43 -6.93 15.09
C ALA A 211 22.61 -7.69 14.49
N PHE A 212 22.41 -8.24 13.29
CA PHE A 212 23.43 -8.86 12.44
C PHE A 212 23.45 -8.08 11.13
N SER A 213 24.59 -7.44 10.82
CA SER A 213 24.77 -6.58 9.64
C SER A 213 25.90 -7.05 8.76
#